data_AF-A0A370AU94-F1
#
_entry.id   AF-A0A370AU94-F1
#
_cell.length_a   1.000
_cell.length_b   1.000
_cell.length_c   1.000
_cell.angle_alpha   90.00
_cell.angle_beta   90.00
_cell.angle_gamma   90.00
#
_symmetry.space_group_name_H-M   'P 1'
#
loop_
_entity.id
_entity.type
_entity.pdbx_description
1 polymer ?
#
loop_
_entity_poly.entity_id
_entity_poly.type
_entity_poly.pdbx_seq_one_letter_code
_entity_poly.pdbx_strand_id
1 'polypeptide(L)'
;MKIRVLVFFVLVLPLFSLSAGEWLLGDSGSSVFLPEGWNLFSQEEQNRISFINPGEDIIFQISVYPGDLYSSDTAMIDNHLEALTILEEDRSQFLYRGSPCTLADLSLDSEGVQIRGWFLFINRDDFDYYLTVITSPDNYENALPLILSCLDGFSPDEQSRSEAGPISSLIASAGSENQISTLEYPEGVLEYEWNDAREEAGRLLIEREASILSAYGEPELFDEAWKRYYQMIYRNSAEDLKDLAAQIQEDFLAVEDTEKARILLQWLQEFEYGSTERFSDLMTSTESLLTRTGDCDSLALIYVILLNTMDIPALLMVSREFSHAMAAVAVPAEGANIPFKDKYYVVAEMTKDVALGQIAADMADINKWVIIPFKDYGQGVLPLGE
;
A
#
# COMPACT_ATOMS: atom_id res chain seq x y z
N MET A 1 10.68 -4.53 -35.46
CA MET A 1 10.82 -3.07 -35.21
C MET A 1 12.14 -2.89 -34.48
N LYS A 2 13.08 -2.07 -34.98
CA LYS A 2 14.40 -1.93 -34.33
C LYS A 2 14.23 -0.95 -33.15
N ILE A 3 14.07 -1.49 -31.94
CA ILE A 3 14.11 -0.70 -30.71
C ILE A 3 15.53 -0.13 -30.59
N ARG A 4 15.62 1.20 -30.52
CA ARG A 4 16.90 1.91 -30.46
C ARG A 4 17.42 1.87 -29.04
N VAL A 5 18.68 1.45 -28.95
CA VAL A 5 19.60 1.48 -27.81
C VAL A 5 19.38 2.68 -26.89
N LEU A 6 19.38 2.38 -25.59
CA LEU A 6 19.39 3.28 -24.44
C LEU A 6 20.50 4.33 -24.61
N VAL A 7 20.13 5.55 -25.02
CA VAL A 7 21.03 6.70 -24.99
C VAL A 7 20.53 7.60 -23.86
N PHE A 8 21.25 7.62 -22.74
CA PHE A 8 21.04 8.59 -21.68
C PHE A 8 21.40 9.99 -22.21
N PHE A 9 20.42 10.75 -22.70
CA PHE A 9 20.54 12.19 -22.78
C PHE A 9 19.98 12.76 -21.48
N VAL A 10 20.84 13.30 -20.63
CA VAL A 10 20.41 14.04 -19.43
C VAL A 10 19.96 15.42 -19.89
N LEU A 11 18.68 15.56 -20.23
CA LEU A 11 18.07 16.88 -20.31
C LEU A 11 17.78 17.34 -18.88
N VAL A 12 18.48 18.39 -18.43
CA VAL A 12 18.28 18.98 -17.09
C VAL A 12 16.91 19.66 -17.06
N LEU A 13 15.87 18.87 -16.78
CA LEU A 13 14.55 19.38 -16.41
C LEU A 13 14.58 19.83 -14.95
N PRO A 14 13.77 20.83 -14.56
CA PRO A 14 13.56 21.11 -13.14
C PRO A 14 13.00 19.84 -12.48
N LEU A 15 13.74 19.30 -11.51
CA LEU A 15 13.28 18.20 -10.67
C LEU A 15 12.05 18.69 -9.91
N PHE A 16 10.88 18.16 -10.26
CA PHE A 16 9.67 18.35 -9.47
C PHE A 16 9.66 17.25 -8.41
N SER A 17 9.77 17.65 -7.14
CA SER A 17 9.54 16.75 -6.02
C SER A 17 8.06 16.41 -5.96
N LEU A 18 7.79 15.11 -5.92
CA LEU A 18 6.44 14.59 -5.76
C LEU A 18 6.17 14.48 -4.27
N SER A 19 5.04 15.03 -3.82
CA SER A 19 4.49 14.68 -2.51
C SER A 19 3.98 13.23 -2.55
N ALA A 20 4.07 12.55 -1.41
CA ALA A 20 3.51 11.23 -1.24
C ALA A 20 2.02 11.28 -1.53
N GLY A 21 1.61 10.38 -2.41
CA GLY A 21 0.26 10.19 -2.82
C GLY A 21 0.23 9.49 -4.16
N GLU A 22 -0.97 9.13 -4.56
CA GLU A 22 -1.15 8.32 -5.75
C GLU A 22 -1.14 9.22 -6.99
N TRP A 23 -0.30 8.87 -7.97
CA TRP A 23 -0.21 9.57 -9.25
C TRP A 23 -0.80 8.69 -10.35
N LEU A 24 -1.81 9.19 -11.06
CA LEU A 24 -2.36 8.55 -12.25
C LEU A 24 -1.38 8.68 -13.41
N LEU A 25 -1.29 7.65 -14.26
CA LEU A 25 -0.38 7.59 -15.39
C LEU A 25 -1.15 7.68 -16.70
N GLY A 26 -1.14 8.86 -17.33
CA GLY A 26 -1.86 9.06 -18.60
C GLY A 26 -3.35 8.69 -18.51
N ASP A 27 -3.85 8.10 -19.59
CA ASP A 27 -5.26 7.71 -19.74
C ASP A 27 -5.51 6.21 -19.53
N SER A 28 -4.49 5.42 -19.15
CA SER A 28 -4.63 3.97 -18.94
C SER A 28 -5.43 3.60 -17.70
N GLY A 29 -5.64 4.56 -16.79
CA GLY A 29 -6.21 4.32 -15.47
C GLY A 29 -5.24 3.68 -14.49
N SER A 30 -3.99 3.42 -14.89
CA SER A 30 -2.96 2.93 -13.99
C SER A 30 -2.42 4.05 -13.11
N SER A 31 -1.79 3.66 -12.00
CA SER A 31 -1.27 4.59 -11.01
C SER A 31 -0.04 4.06 -10.31
N VAL A 32 0.67 4.98 -9.67
CA VAL A 32 1.84 4.69 -8.85
C VAL A 32 1.75 5.43 -7.53
N PHE A 33 2.08 4.74 -6.44
CA PHE A 33 2.15 5.30 -5.10
C PHE A 33 3.55 5.16 -4.49
N LEU A 34 4.41 6.12 -4.81
CA LEU A 34 5.83 6.11 -4.41
C LEU A 34 6.05 6.59 -2.98
N PRO A 35 7.15 6.15 -2.33
CA PRO A 35 7.65 6.77 -1.11
C PRO A 35 7.85 8.30 -1.28
N GLU A 36 7.78 9.03 -0.17
CA GLU A 36 7.93 10.49 -0.15
C GLU A 36 9.32 10.92 -0.65
N GLY A 37 9.40 12.07 -1.35
CA GLY A 37 10.64 12.67 -1.82
C GLY A 37 11.16 12.17 -3.18
N TRP A 38 10.49 11.21 -3.83
CA TRP A 38 10.84 10.80 -5.19
C TRP A 38 10.60 11.95 -6.18
N ASN A 39 11.51 12.09 -7.14
CA ASN A 39 11.45 13.13 -8.16
C ASN A 39 11.17 12.53 -9.53
N LEU A 40 10.42 13.27 -10.36
CA LEU A 40 10.31 12.96 -11.77
C LEU A 40 11.67 13.19 -12.46
N PHE A 41 12.25 12.12 -13.00
CA PHE A 41 13.58 12.14 -13.63
C PHE A 41 13.51 12.38 -15.14
N SER A 42 12.61 11.67 -15.84
CA SER A 42 12.50 11.77 -17.30
C SER A 42 11.12 11.36 -17.81
N GLN A 43 10.70 12.02 -18.90
CA GLN A 43 9.50 11.73 -19.72
C GLN A 43 9.82 11.86 -21.21
N GLU A 44 11.03 11.51 -21.63
CA GLU A 44 11.48 11.73 -23.01
C GLU A 44 10.76 10.86 -24.05
N GLU A 45 10.26 9.70 -23.64
CA GLU A 45 9.49 8.79 -24.49
C GLU A 45 8.01 8.88 -24.12
N GLN A 46 7.15 8.98 -25.14
CA GLN A 46 5.71 9.21 -24.95
C GLN A 46 5.06 8.20 -24.02
N ASN A 47 5.57 6.97 -23.99
CA ASN A 47 4.98 5.85 -23.29
C ASN A 47 5.82 5.38 -22.08
N ARG A 48 6.83 6.17 -21.67
CA ARG A 48 7.71 5.84 -20.54
C ARG A 48 7.92 7.03 -19.62
N ILE A 49 7.74 6.79 -18.33
CA ILE A 49 8.06 7.72 -17.25
C ILE A 49 9.16 7.14 -16.37
N SER A 50 10.01 8.00 -15.83
CA SER A 50 11.10 7.60 -14.95
C SER A 50 11.16 8.52 -13.74
N PHE A 51 11.35 7.90 -12.57
CA PHE A 51 11.50 8.54 -11.28
C PHE A 51 12.86 8.20 -10.69
N ILE A 52 13.37 9.09 -9.86
CA ILE A 52 14.61 8.89 -9.12
C ILE A 52 14.37 9.20 -7.64
N ASN A 53 14.93 8.38 -6.76
CA ASN A 53 14.80 8.57 -5.32
C ASN A 53 15.62 9.79 -4.83
N PRO A 54 15.38 10.29 -3.59
CA PRO A 54 16.14 11.41 -3.03
C PRO A 54 17.66 11.21 -3.00
N GLY A 55 18.14 9.97 -2.87
CA GLY A 55 19.56 9.62 -2.86
C GLY A 55 20.22 9.61 -4.24
N GLU A 56 19.44 9.77 -5.31
CA GLU A 56 19.88 9.70 -6.71
C GLU A 56 20.60 8.39 -7.11
N ASP A 57 20.27 7.30 -6.44
CA ASP A 57 20.93 5.99 -6.58
C ASP A 57 19.97 4.85 -6.94
N ILE A 58 18.66 5.11 -6.97
CA ILE A 58 17.62 4.18 -7.40
C ILE A 58 16.77 4.85 -8.48
N ILE A 59 16.63 4.18 -9.62
CA ILE A 59 15.78 4.62 -10.73
C ILE A 59 14.59 3.67 -10.83
N PHE A 60 13.38 4.23 -10.87
CA PHE A 60 12.15 3.50 -11.18
C PHE A 60 11.60 3.97 -12.51
N GLN A 61 11.41 3.06 -13.46
CA GLN A 61 10.81 3.36 -14.75
C GLN A 61 9.55 2.54 -14.98
N ILE A 62 8.54 3.17 -15.56
CA ILE A 62 7.29 2.54 -15.97
C ILE A 62 7.09 2.84 -17.45
N SER A 63 6.94 1.77 -18.24
CA SER A 63 6.56 1.86 -19.64
C SER A 63 5.18 1.24 -19.81
N VAL A 64 4.33 1.90 -20.58
CA VAL A 64 2.98 1.44 -20.92
C VAL A 64 2.91 1.26 -22.42
N TYR A 65 2.28 0.18 -22.88
CA TYR A 65 2.07 -0.09 -24.29
C TYR A 65 0.60 -0.47 -24.51
N PRO A 66 0.04 -0.25 -25.71
CA PRO A 66 -1.26 -0.82 -26.05
C PRO A 66 -1.27 -2.34 -25.80
N GLY A 67 -2.39 -2.86 -25.30
CA GLY A 67 -2.59 -4.29 -25.13
C GLY A 67 -2.46 -5.07 -26.45
N ASP A 68 -2.33 -6.39 -26.34
CA ASP A 68 -2.08 -7.32 -27.44
C ASP A 68 -0.74 -7.12 -28.19
N LEU A 69 0.15 -6.25 -27.71
CA LEU A 69 1.48 -6.09 -28.32
C LEU A 69 2.31 -7.36 -28.17
N TYR A 70 2.17 -8.03 -27.02
CA TYR A 70 2.83 -9.30 -26.71
C TYR A 70 1.79 -10.42 -26.54
N SER A 71 2.16 -11.63 -26.96
CA SER A 71 1.29 -12.81 -26.83
C SER A 71 1.26 -13.40 -25.42
N SER A 72 2.20 -13.01 -24.57
CA SER A 72 2.30 -13.41 -23.15
C SER A 72 3.29 -12.51 -22.41
N ASP A 73 3.23 -12.53 -21.09
CA ASP A 73 4.22 -11.97 -20.17
C ASP A 73 5.64 -12.54 -20.44
N THR A 74 5.75 -13.83 -20.76
CA THR A 74 7.04 -14.46 -21.12
C THR A 74 7.60 -13.91 -22.44
N ALA A 75 6.75 -13.74 -23.46
CA ALA A 75 7.19 -13.16 -24.73
C ALA A 75 7.62 -11.69 -24.55
N MET A 76 6.97 -10.98 -23.63
CA MET A 76 7.29 -9.61 -23.28
C MET A 76 8.68 -9.49 -22.63
N ILE A 77 8.95 -10.27 -21.57
CA ILE A 77 10.27 -10.26 -20.92
C ILE A 77 11.39 -10.69 -21.88
N ASP A 78 11.19 -11.77 -22.63
CA ASP A 78 12.21 -12.26 -23.57
C ASP A 78 12.54 -11.21 -24.64
N ASN A 79 11.53 -10.45 -25.11
CA ASN A 79 11.76 -9.36 -26.06
C ASN A 79 12.54 -8.19 -25.44
N HIS A 80 12.25 -7.80 -24.20
CA HIS A 80 12.93 -6.68 -23.54
C HIS A 80 14.36 -7.04 -23.11
N LEU A 81 14.62 -8.32 -22.82
CA LEU A 81 15.93 -8.78 -22.39
C LEU A 81 16.84 -9.25 -23.54
N GLU A 82 16.32 -9.47 -24.76
CA GLU A 82 17.07 -10.03 -25.91
C GLU A 82 18.39 -9.30 -26.21
N ALA A 83 18.41 -7.97 -26.03
CA ALA A 83 19.56 -7.13 -26.36
C ALA A 83 20.48 -6.84 -25.16
N LEU A 84 20.19 -7.38 -23.98
CA LEU A 84 20.90 -7.08 -22.74
C LEU A 84 21.90 -8.19 -22.37
N THR A 85 23.03 -7.82 -21.78
CA THR A 85 23.98 -8.79 -21.23
C THR A 85 23.55 -9.15 -19.81
N ILE A 86 22.90 -10.29 -19.66
CA ILE A 86 22.45 -10.80 -18.35
C ILE A 86 23.61 -11.50 -17.65
N LEU A 87 23.89 -11.11 -16.41
CA LEU A 87 24.89 -11.73 -15.53
C LEU A 87 24.24 -12.76 -14.59
N GLU A 88 23.12 -12.39 -13.98
CA GLU A 88 22.33 -13.23 -13.08
C GLU A 88 20.84 -12.98 -13.32
N GLU A 89 20.02 -14.02 -13.14
CA GLU A 89 18.58 -13.98 -13.37
C GLU A 89 17.85 -14.99 -12.48
N ASP A 90 16.81 -14.51 -11.81
CA ASP A 90 15.77 -15.33 -11.18
C ASP A 90 14.40 -14.81 -11.61
N ARG A 91 13.48 -15.71 -11.99
CA ARG A 91 12.16 -15.37 -12.54
C ARG A 91 11.05 -16.09 -11.77
N SER A 92 9.99 -15.37 -11.47
CA SER A 92 8.75 -15.90 -10.90
C SER A 92 7.55 -15.47 -11.73
N GLN A 93 6.64 -16.41 -11.96
CA GLN A 93 5.37 -16.16 -12.66
C GLN A 93 4.20 -16.27 -11.70
N PHE A 94 3.26 -15.34 -11.82
CA PHE A 94 2.07 -15.28 -10.96
C PHE A 94 0.94 -14.53 -11.67
N LEU A 95 -0.24 -14.54 -11.05
CA LEU A 95 -1.34 -13.68 -11.47
C LEU A 95 -1.39 -12.46 -10.58
N TYR A 96 -1.29 -11.28 -11.19
CA TYR A 96 -1.56 -10.03 -10.51
C TYR A 96 -2.90 -9.51 -11.00
N ARG A 97 -3.90 -9.43 -10.12
CA ARG A 97 -5.26 -8.99 -10.48
C ARG A 97 -5.90 -9.81 -11.60
N GLY A 98 -5.57 -11.11 -11.65
CA GLY A 98 -6.00 -12.02 -12.71
C GLY A 98 -5.20 -11.92 -14.02
N SER A 99 -4.26 -10.98 -14.13
CA SER A 99 -3.41 -10.80 -15.31
C SER A 99 -2.10 -11.60 -15.17
N PRO A 100 -1.66 -12.32 -16.21
CA PRO A 100 -0.35 -12.98 -16.23
C PRO A 100 0.80 -11.99 -16.03
N CYS A 101 1.67 -12.30 -15.08
CA CYS A 101 2.83 -11.49 -14.76
C CYS A 101 4.11 -12.34 -14.64
N THR A 102 5.21 -11.78 -15.13
CA THR A 102 6.56 -12.25 -14.80
C THR A 102 7.28 -11.18 -14.00
N LEU A 103 7.81 -11.56 -12.84
CA LEU A 103 8.72 -10.76 -12.03
C LEU A 103 10.12 -11.37 -12.10
N ALA A 104 11.16 -10.55 -12.28
CA ALA A 104 12.55 -11.02 -12.35
C ALA A 104 13.51 -10.16 -11.51
N ASP A 105 14.37 -10.79 -10.70
CA ASP A 105 15.58 -10.18 -10.13
C ASP A 105 16.72 -10.39 -11.13
N LEU A 106 17.24 -9.30 -11.69
CA LEU A 106 18.27 -9.34 -12.73
C LEU A 106 19.49 -8.54 -12.31
N SER A 107 20.67 -9.12 -12.59
CA SER A 107 21.93 -8.38 -12.69
C SER A 107 22.34 -8.30 -14.15
N LEU A 108 22.61 -7.10 -14.65
CA LEU A 108 22.91 -6.82 -16.05
C LEU A 108 24.23 -6.06 -16.20
N ASP A 109 24.90 -6.24 -17.33
CA ASP A 109 26.00 -5.37 -17.79
C ASP A 109 25.51 -4.52 -18.99
N SER A 110 25.63 -3.21 -18.87
CA SER A 110 25.31 -2.25 -19.93
C SER A 110 26.52 -1.37 -20.20
N GLU A 111 27.19 -1.62 -21.32
CA GLU A 111 28.39 -0.87 -21.76
C GLU A 111 29.49 -0.79 -20.67
N GLY A 112 29.66 -1.86 -19.88
CA GLY A 112 30.63 -1.93 -18.78
C GLY A 112 30.16 -1.30 -17.46
N VAL A 113 28.91 -0.88 -17.37
CA VAL A 113 28.25 -0.47 -16.12
C VAL A 113 27.33 -1.61 -15.68
N GLN A 114 27.56 -2.13 -14.48
CA GLN A 114 26.70 -3.14 -13.89
C GLN A 114 25.52 -2.49 -13.20
N ILE A 115 24.34 -3.05 -13.41
CA ILE A 115 23.09 -2.65 -12.76
C ILE A 115 22.42 -3.89 -12.19
N ARG A 116 21.71 -3.72 -11.08
CA ARG A 116 20.90 -4.78 -10.47
C ARG A 116 19.54 -4.23 -10.07
N GLY A 117 18.50 -5.04 -10.18
CA GLY A 117 17.17 -4.62 -9.78
C GLY A 117 16.08 -5.59 -10.18
N TRP A 118 14.84 -5.13 -10.01
CA TRP A 118 13.65 -5.92 -10.26
C TRP A 118 12.89 -5.41 -11.49
N PHE A 119 12.39 -6.38 -12.27
CA PHE A 119 11.73 -6.17 -13.56
C PHE A 119 10.38 -6.87 -13.52
N LEU A 120 9.30 -6.11 -13.66
CA LEU A 120 7.93 -6.62 -13.64
C LEU A 120 7.26 -6.40 -14.99
N PHE A 121 6.73 -7.47 -15.55
CA PHE A 121 6.00 -7.49 -16.82
C PHE A 121 4.57 -7.94 -16.54
N ILE A 122 3.58 -7.12 -16.94
CA ILE A 122 2.16 -7.39 -16.74
C ILE A 122 1.52 -7.38 -18.13
N ASN A 123 0.99 -8.53 -18.55
CA ASN A 123 0.35 -8.67 -19.85
C ASN A 123 -1.17 -8.60 -19.70
N ARG A 124 -1.81 -7.67 -20.42
CA ARG A 124 -3.27 -7.45 -20.40
C ARG A 124 -3.81 -7.09 -21.77
N ASP A 125 -5.11 -7.27 -21.93
CA ASP A 125 -5.85 -6.97 -23.16
C ASP A 125 -5.95 -5.45 -23.42
N ASP A 126 -5.95 -4.62 -22.36
CA ASP A 126 -6.06 -3.16 -22.46
C ASP A 126 -4.69 -2.49 -22.63
N PHE A 127 -3.75 -2.76 -21.73
CA PHE A 127 -2.41 -2.21 -21.72
C PHE A 127 -1.38 -3.21 -21.19
N ASP A 128 -0.25 -3.32 -21.88
CA ASP A 128 0.92 -4.03 -21.38
C ASP A 128 1.81 -3.09 -20.55
N TYR A 129 2.23 -3.55 -19.36
CA TYR A 129 3.05 -2.76 -18.45
C TYR A 129 4.43 -3.38 -18.24
N TYR A 130 5.45 -2.53 -18.32
CA TYR A 130 6.83 -2.88 -18.01
C TYR A 130 7.41 -1.94 -16.96
N LEU A 131 7.71 -2.48 -15.79
CA LEU A 131 8.23 -1.76 -14.64
C LEU A 131 9.66 -2.22 -14.36
N THR A 132 10.55 -1.27 -14.09
CA THR A 132 11.94 -1.58 -13.71
C THR A 132 12.38 -0.70 -12.56
N VAL A 133 12.88 -1.30 -11.48
CA VAL A 133 13.51 -0.56 -10.39
C VAL A 133 14.93 -1.05 -10.23
N ILE A 134 15.90 -0.19 -10.53
CA ILE A 134 17.31 -0.56 -10.66
C ILE A 134 18.21 0.34 -9.81
N THR A 135 19.35 -0.22 -9.39
CA THR A 135 20.41 0.46 -8.65
C THR A 135 21.77 -0.16 -9.00
N SER A 136 22.85 0.30 -8.36
CA SER A 136 24.17 -0.32 -8.47
C SER A 136 24.23 -1.63 -7.64
N PRO A 137 25.01 -2.65 -8.08
CA PRO A 137 25.14 -3.89 -7.31
C PRO A 137 25.58 -3.68 -5.86
N ASP A 138 26.44 -2.69 -5.61
CA ASP A 138 26.95 -2.36 -4.27
C ASP A 138 25.86 -1.81 -3.32
N ASN A 139 24.80 -1.20 -3.87
CA ASN A 139 23.72 -0.61 -3.09
C ASN A 139 22.47 -1.51 -2.99
N TYR A 140 22.43 -2.61 -3.74
CA TYR A 140 21.23 -3.43 -3.92
C TYR A 140 20.57 -3.87 -2.61
N GLU A 141 21.34 -4.41 -1.67
CA GLU A 141 20.81 -4.90 -0.39
C GLU A 141 20.15 -3.79 0.44
N ASN A 142 20.74 -2.59 0.44
CA ASN A 142 20.17 -1.44 1.16
C ASN A 142 18.95 -0.86 0.44
N ALA A 143 18.94 -0.91 -0.89
CA ALA A 143 17.87 -0.38 -1.74
C ALA A 143 16.66 -1.33 -1.82
N LEU A 144 16.83 -2.62 -1.50
CA LEU A 144 15.82 -3.65 -1.72
C LEU A 144 14.45 -3.32 -1.12
N PRO A 145 14.31 -2.81 0.13
CA PRO A 145 13.01 -2.40 0.65
C PRO A 145 12.31 -1.36 -0.22
N LEU A 146 13.05 -0.30 -0.62
CA LEU A 146 12.52 0.74 -1.50
C LEU A 146 12.17 0.21 -2.89
N ILE A 147 13.01 -0.68 -3.45
CA ILE A 147 12.77 -1.32 -4.75
C ILE A 147 11.43 -2.05 -4.73
N LEU A 148 11.23 -2.93 -3.74
CA LEU A 148 10.01 -3.72 -3.62
C LEU A 148 8.80 -2.82 -3.33
N SER A 149 8.95 -1.78 -2.51
CA SER A 149 7.86 -0.83 -2.23
C SER A 149 7.43 -0.01 -3.46
N CYS A 150 8.35 0.33 -4.37
CA CYS A 150 8.01 1.00 -5.62
C CYS A 150 7.17 0.11 -6.53
N LEU A 151 7.55 -1.16 -6.66
CA LEU A 151 6.76 -2.13 -7.41
C LEU A 151 5.39 -2.34 -6.76
N ASP A 152 5.35 -2.51 -5.45
CA ASP A 152 4.11 -2.75 -4.71
C ASP A 152 3.17 -1.54 -4.70
N GLY A 153 3.71 -0.33 -4.89
CA GLY A 153 2.95 0.90 -5.04
C GLY A 153 2.23 1.04 -6.40
N PHE A 154 2.48 0.16 -7.37
CA PHE A 154 1.81 0.21 -8.67
C PHE A 154 0.41 -0.39 -8.64
N SER A 155 -0.51 0.17 -9.43
CA SER A 155 -1.83 -0.39 -9.72
C SER A 155 -2.14 -0.26 -11.21
N PRO A 156 -2.57 -1.33 -11.90
CA PRO A 156 -2.81 -1.31 -13.35
C PRO A 156 -4.11 -0.62 -13.75
N ASP A 157 -5.04 -0.41 -12.81
CA ASP A 157 -6.35 0.18 -13.04
C ASP A 157 -6.91 0.80 -11.75
N GLU A 158 -8.03 1.53 -11.89
CA GLU A 158 -8.70 2.23 -10.79
C GLU A 158 -9.15 1.29 -9.66
N GLN A 159 -9.63 0.09 -9.99
CA GLN A 159 -10.10 -0.86 -8.98
C GLN A 159 -8.93 -1.38 -8.13
N SER A 160 -7.79 -1.63 -8.77
CA SER A 160 -6.60 -2.19 -8.10
C SER A 160 -5.87 -1.19 -7.20
N ARG A 161 -6.36 0.05 -7.09
CA ARG A 161 -5.80 1.08 -6.19
C ARG A 161 -6.05 0.80 -4.72
N SER A 162 -7.16 0.13 -4.41
CA SER A 162 -7.54 -0.24 -3.05
C SER A 162 -7.17 -1.67 -2.69
N GLU A 163 -6.35 -2.34 -3.51
CA GLU A 163 -6.04 -3.78 -3.38
C GLU A 163 -4.54 -4.02 -3.44
N ALA A 164 -4.04 -5.12 -2.86
CA ALA A 164 -2.61 -5.39 -2.72
C ALA A 164 -1.78 -5.14 -4.00
N GLY A 165 -0.53 -4.72 -3.82
CA GLY A 165 0.41 -4.52 -4.92
C GLY A 165 0.95 -5.85 -5.49
N PRO A 166 1.73 -5.78 -6.58
CA PRO A 166 2.27 -6.98 -7.23
C PRO A 166 3.21 -7.81 -6.34
N ILE A 167 3.99 -7.20 -5.43
CA ILE A 167 4.92 -7.94 -4.57
C ILE A 167 4.14 -8.70 -3.51
N SER A 168 3.20 -8.04 -2.83
CA SER A 168 2.32 -8.70 -1.86
C SER A 168 1.46 -9.78 -2.54
N SER A 169 0.98 -9.54 -3.76
CA SER A 169 0.22 -10.54 -4.53
C SER A 169 1.05 -11.76 -4.90
N LEU A 170 2.32 -11.59 -5.27
CA LEU A 170 3.23 -12.70 -5.54
C LEU A 170 3.43 -13.56 -4.28
N ILE A 171 3.71 -12.94 -3.13
CA ILE A 171 3.92 -13.68 -1.88
C ILE A 171 2.65 -14.44 -1.49
N ALA A 172 1.50 -13.78 -1.58
CA ALA A 172 0.19 -14.39 -1.33
C ALA A 172 -0.13 -15.57 -2.27
N SER A 173 0.45 -15.58 -3.48
CA SER A 173 0.23 -16.65 -4.47
C SER A 173 1.00 -17.95 -4.20
N ALA A 174 1.84 -17.99 -3.15
CA ALA A 174 2.69 -19.15 -2.83
C ALA A 174 1.95 -20.45 -2.44
N GLY A 175 0.60 -20.45 -2.47
CA GLY A 175 -0.19 -21.68 -2.52
C GLY A 175 -0.51 -22.31 -1.15
N SER A 176 -0.91 -21.50 -0.17
CA SER A 176 -1.45 -22.00 1.10
C SER A 176 -2.96 -22.30 1.01
N GLU A 177 -3.41 -23.34 1.70
CA GLU A 177 -4.84 -23.64 1.84
C GLU A 177 -5.54 -22.58 2.71
N ASN A 178 -6.76 -22.21 2.32
CA ASN A 178 -7.60 -21.34 3.15
C ASN A 178 -8.08 -22.08 4.40
N GLN A 179 -8.03 -21.37 5.51
CA GLN A 179 -8.46 -21.78 6.84
C GLN A 179 -9.66 -20.92 7.25
N ILE A 180 -10.59 -21.51 8.00
CA ILE A 180 -11.73 -20.78 8.57
C ILE A 180 -11.57 -20.78 10.08
N SER A 181 -11.63 -19.60 10.67
CA SER A 181 -11.67 -19.40 12.12
C SER A 181 -12.97 -18.72 12.52
N THR A 182 -13.36 -18.93 13.77
CA THR A 182 -14.62 -18.44 14.31
C THR A 182 -14.33 -17.30 15.27
N LEU A 183 -14.94 -16.13 15.04
CA LEU A 183 -14.75 -14.94 15.87
C LEU A 183 -16.04 -14.65 16.65
N GLU A 184 -15.93 -14.58 17.97
CA GLU A 184 -17.01 -14.07 18.82
C GLU A 184 -17.08 -12.55 18.71
N TYR A 185 -18.27 -12.03 18.41
CA TYR A 185 -18.57 -10.60 18.35
C TYR A 185 -19.98 -10.33 18.91
N PRO A 186 -20.36 -9.08 19.22
CA PRO A 186 -21.55 -8.79 20.01
C PRO A 186 -22.88 -9.36 19.49
N GLU A 187 -23.08 -9.43 18.17
CA GLU A 187 -24.32 -9.94 17.58
C GLU A 187 -24.27 -11.45 17.28
N GLY A 188 -23.17 -12.13 17.58
CA GLY A 188 -23.07 -13.58 17.46
C GLY A 188 -21.67 -14.09 17.13
N VAL A 189 -21.58 -14.80 16.01
CA VAL A 189 -20.36 -15.47 15.56
C VAL A 189 -20.09 -15.15 14.09
N LEU A 190 -18.87 -14.74 13.77
CA LEU A 190 -18.41 -14.50 12.40
C LEU A 190 -17.47 -15.61 11.94
N GLU A 191 -17.54 -15.95 10.66
CA GLU A 191 -16.55 -16.79 9.99
C GLU A 191 -15.46 -15.91 9.39
N TYR A 192 -14.20 -16.17 9.75
CA TYR A 192 -13.05 -15.46 9.24
C TYR A 192 -12.17 -16.41 8.43
N GLU A 193 -12.17 -16.21 7.10
CA GLU A 193 -11.33 -16.95 6.17
C GLU A 193 -9.96 -16.28 6.05
N TRP A 194 -8.89 -17.06 6.18
CA TRP A 194 -7.52 -16.57 6.12
C TRP A 194 -6.58 -17.67 5.60
N ASN A 195 -5.36 -17.31 5.20
CA ASN A 195 -4.33 -18.30 4.87
C ASN A 195 -2.93 -17.78 5.20
N ASP A 196 -1.99 -18.71 5.34
CA ASP A 196 -0.62 -18.41 5.79
C ASP A 196 0.14 -17.52 4.79
N ALA A 197 -0.10 -17.68 3.48
CA ALA A 197 0.61 -16.90 2.46
C ALA A 197 0.18 -15.42 2.44
N ARG A 198 -1.11 -15.14 2.59
CA ARG A 198 -1.66 -13.78 2.71
C ARG A 198 -1.18 -13.11 3.98
N GLU A 199 -1.18 -13.87 5.08
CA GLU A 199 -0.70 -13.39 6.35
C GLU A 199 0.80 -13.04 6.30
N GLU A 200 1.61 -13.90 5.69
CA GLU A 200 3.03 -13.62 5.49
C GLU A 200 3.27 -12.41 4.58
N ALA A 201 2.48 -12.26 3.50
CA ALA A 201 2.54 -11.08 2.65
C ALA A 201 2.25 -9.79 3.44
N GLY A 202 1.24 -9.81 4.32
CA GLY A 202 0.92 -8.70 5.22
C GLY A 202 2.05 -8.37 6.18
N ARG A 203 2.66 -9.38 6.82
CA ARG A 203 3.81 -9.18 7.72
C ARG A 203 5.01 -8.57 6.98
N LEU A 204 5.39 -9.15 5.86
CA LEU A 204 6.55 -8.68 5.08
C LEU A 204 6.34 -7.27 4.55
N LEU A 205 5.11 -6.92 4.15
CA LEU A 205 4.74 -5.56 3.79
C LEU A 205 4.93 -4.59 4.97
N ILE A 206 4.36 -4.89 6.13
CA ILE A 206 4.47 -4.04 7.33
C ILE A 206 5.93 -3.78 7.67
N GLU A 207 6.74 -4.83 7.75
CA GLU A 207 8.16 -4.71 8.12
C GLU A 207 8.96 -3.92 7.07
N ARG A 208 8.69 -4.16 5.77
CA ARG A 208 9.31 -3.42 4.68
C ARG A 208 8.97 -1.93 4.75
N GLU A 209 7.70 -1.58 4.87
CA GLU A 209 7.27 -0.18 4.91
C GLU A 209 7.71 0.52 6.19
N ALA A 210 7.78 -0.19 7.32
CA ALA A 210 8.36 0.34 8.56
C ALA A 210 9.85 0.66 8.38
N SER A 211 10.61 -0.23 7.72
CA SER A 211 12.03 0.02 7.45
C SER A 211 12.24 1.27 6.60
N ILE A 212 11.38 1.49 5.60
CA ILE A 212 11.38 2.70 4.76
C ILE A 212 11.04 3.93 5.59
N LEU A 213 9.95 3.88 6.38
CA LEU A 213 9.55 4.97 7.25
C LEU A 213 10.68 5.38 8.23
N SER A 214 11.40 4.40 8.78
CA SER A 214 12.49 4.64 9.72
C SER A 214 13.67 5.41 9.14
N ALA A 215 13.83 5.41 7.80
CA ALA A 215 14.86 6.16 7.11
C ALA A 215 14.52 7.66 7.00
N TYR A 216 13.26 8.07 7.22
CA TYR A 216 12.85 9.47 7.20
C TYR A 216 13.23 10.17 8.51
N GLY A 217 14.37 10.86 8.50
CA GLY A 217 14.82 11.70 9.62
C GLY A 217 14.25 13.13 9.61
N GLU A 218 13.78 13.60 8.45
CA GLU A 218 13.33 14.98 8.27
C GLU A 218 11.87 15.17 8.72
N PRO A 219 11.59 16.09 9.67
CA PRO A 219 10.23 16.31 10.17
C PRO A 219 9.23 16.71 9.08
N GLU A 220 9.68 17.37 8.01
CA GLU A 220 8.82 17.88 6.94
C GLU A 220 8.24 16.77 6.06
N LEU A 221 8.99 15.70 5.83
CA LEU A 221 8.58 14.55 5.01
C LEU A 221 7.98 13.41 5.84
N PHE A 222 8.26 13.39 7.15
CA PHE A 222 7.87 12.28 8.01
C PHE A 222 6.36 12.07 8.05
N ASP A 223 5.55 13.12 8.18
CA ASP A 223 4.09 12.97 8.31
C ASP A 223 3.46 12.37 7.03
N GLU A 224 3.96 12.75 5.85
CA GLU A 224 3.50 12.18 4.57
C GLU A 224 4.01 10.75 4.36
N ALA A 225 5.27 10.47 4.72
CA ALA A 225 5.80 9.11 4.73
C ALA A 225 5.00 8.20 5.70
N TRP A 226 4.59 8.73 6.85
CA TRP A 226 3.82 8.01 7.85
C TRP A 226 2.39 7.74 7.39
N LYS A 227 1.74 8.69 6.70
CA LYS A 227 0.46 8.44 6.01
C LYS A 227 0.60 7.29 5.02
N ARG A 228 1.62 7.34 4.15
CA ARG A 228 1.85 6.29 3.16
C ARG A 228 2.07 4.92 3.80
N TYR A 229 2.85 4.84 4.88
CA TYR A 229 3.06 3.60 5.62
C TYR A 229 1.74 2.88 5.93
N TYR A 230 0.79 3.58 6.57
CA TYR A 230 -0.51 2.98 6.88
C TYR A 230 -1.40 2.79 5.66
N GLN A 231 -1.32 3.66 4.65
CA GLN A 231 -2.12 3.50 3.42
C GLN A 231 -1.71 2.24 2.64
N MET A 232 -0.42 1.90 2.61
CA MET A 232 0.06 0.64 2.03
C MET A 232 -0.48 -0.57 2.81
N ILE A 233 -0.44 -0.52 4.14
CA ILE A 233 -0.95 -1.61 5.00
C ILE A 233 -2.47 -1.76 4.82
N TYR A 234 -3.21 -0.65 4.85
CA TYR A 234 -4.66 -0.64 4.61
C TYR A 234 -5.01 -1.26 3.26
N ARG A 235 -4.31 -0.86 2.19
CA ARG A 235 -4.53 -1.35 0.83
C ARG A 235 -4.35 -2.87 0.72
N ASN A 236 -3.44 -3.44 1.51
CA ASN A 236 -3.23 -4.88 1.58
C ASN A 236 -4.29 -5.60 2.42
N SER A 237 -4.56 -5.09 3.63
CA SER A 237 -5.47 -5.73 4.60
C SER A 237 -6.96 -5.56 4.28
N ALA A 238 -7.33 -4.60 3.44
CA ALA A 238 -8.74 -4.35 3.11
C ALA A 238 -9.43 -5.55 2.46
N GLU A 239 -8.71 -6.29 1.60
CA GLU A 239 -9.23 -7.50 0.97
C GLU A 239 -9.39 -8.64 1.99
N ASP A 240 -8.47 -8.78 2.95
CA ASP A 240 -8.55 -9.82 3.99
C ASP A 240 -9.77 -9.63 4.92
N LEU A 241 -10.26 -8.40 5.07
CA LEU A 241 -11.39 -8.08 5.94
C LEU A 241 -12.71 -7.94 5.18
N LYS A 242 -12.72 -8.11 3.86
CA LYS A 242 -13.89 -7.83 3.02
C LYS A 242 -15.09 -8.73 3.36
N ASP A 243 -14.88 -10.03 3.46
CA ASP A 243 -15.95 -10.99 3.74
C ASP A 243 -16.42 -10.90 5.19
N LEU A 244 -15.52 -10.55 6.11
CA LEU A 244 -15.85 -10.26 7.50
C LEU A 244 -16.75 -9.01 7.60
N ALA A 245 -16.40 -7.94 6.90
CA ALA A 245 -17.21 -6.72 6.83
C ALA A 245 -18.58 -6.97 6.19
N ALA A 246 -18.66 -7.85 5.19
CA ALA A 246 -19.92 -8.22 4.55
C ALA A 246 -20.87 -8.95 5.52
N GLN A 247 -20.35 -9.89 6.32
CA GLN A 247 -21.13 -10.58 7.37
C GLN A 247 -21.64 -9.57 8.41
N ILE A 248 -20.74 -8.73 8.94
CA ILE A 248 -21.10 -7.68 9.91
C ILE A 248 -22.18 -6.74 9.35
N GLN A 249 -22.07 -6.34 8.08
CA GLN A 249 -23.05 -5.49 7.42
C GLN A 249 -24.42 -6.18 7.26
N GLU A 250 -24.45 -7.50 7.06
CA GLU A 250 -25.68 -8.28 7.00
C GLU A 250 -26.40 -8.28 8.36
N ASP A 251 -25.67 -8.48 9.45
CA ASP A 251 -26.22 -8.42 10.81
C ASP A 251 -26.71 -7.01 11.17
N PHE A 252 -26.10 -5.98 10.58
CA PHE A 252 -26.40 -4.57 10.82
C PHE A 252 -27.35 -3.92 9.81
N LEU A 253 -28.05 -4.68 8.96
CA LEU A 253 -28.91 -4.11 7.90
C LEU A 253 -29.93 -3.06 8.38
N ALA A 254 -30.43 -3.20 9.62
CA ALA A 254 -31.41 -2.29 10.22
C ALA A 254 -30.82 -1.38 11.32
N VAL A 255 -29.50 -1.38 11.49
CA VAL A 255 -28.79 -0.62 12.50
C VAL A 255 -28.28 0.68 11.87
N GLU A 256 -28.45 1.81 12.56
CA GLU A 256 -27.91 3.10 12.10
C GLU A 256 -26.38 3.14 12.21
N ASP A 257 -25.71 3.85 11.31
CA ASP A 257 -24.24 3.83 11.22
C ASP A 257 -23.53 4.26 12.53
N THR A 258 -24.11 5.19 13.30
CA THR A 258 -23.59 5.56 14.63
C THR A 258 -23.57 4.35 15.58
N GLU A 259 -24.60 3.53 15.53
CA GLU A 259 -24.71 2.35 16.40
C GLU A 259 -23.81 1.22 15.91
N LYS A 260 -23.67 1.01 14.59
CA LYS A 260 -22.67 0.09 14.03
C LYS A 260 -21.26 0.46 14.48
N ALA A 261 -20.90 1.75 14.38
CA ALA A 261 -19.62 2.27 14.83
C ALA A 261 -19.40 2.05 16.33
N ARG A 262 -20.45 2.18 17.16
CA ARG A 262 -20.39 1.95 18.61
C ARG A 262 -20.19 0.46 18.94
N ILE A 263 -20.94 -0.43 18.28
CA ILE A 263 -20.84 -1.88 18.52
C ILE A 263 -19.45 -2.39 18.12
N LEU A 264 -18.94 -1.99 16.95
CA LEU A 264 -17.59 -2.36 16.52
C LEU A 264 -16.49 -1.82 17.44
N LEU A 265 -16.66 -0.59 17.94
CA LEU A 265 -15.71 -0.02 18.90
C LEU A 265 -15.67 -0.86 20.17
N GLN A 266 -16.85 -1.21 20.71
CA GLN A 266 -16.95 -2.05 21.91
C GLN A 266 -16.34 -3.43 21.70
N TRP A 267 -16.59 -4.04 20.54
CA TRP A 267 -16.01 -5.35 20.20
C TRP A 267 -14.48 -5.34 20.22
N LEU A 268 -13.86 -4.33 19.59
CA LEU A 268 -12.39 -4.24 19.54
C LEU A 268 -11.79 -3.78 20.88
N GLN A 269 -12.52 -3.03 21.71
CA GLN A 269 -12.10 -2.69 23.08
C GLN A 269 -12.01 -3.90 24.02
N GLU A 270 -12.61 -5.05 23.66
CA GLU A 270 -12.48 -6.31 24.41
C GLU A 270 -11.15 -7.04 24.12
N PHE A 271 -10.37 -6.59 23.14
CA PHE A 271 -9.12 -7.24 22.77
C PHE A 271 -8.03 -6.90 23.79
N GLU A 272 -7.11 -7.84 24.01
CA GLU A 272 -5.98 -7.61 24.89
C GLU A 272 -5.00 -6.61 24.25
N TYR A 273 -4.48 -5.67 25.04
CA TYR A 273 -3.44 -4.78 24.55
C TYR A 273 -2.12 -5.55 24.43
N GLY A 274 -1.56 -5.60 23.22
CA GLY A 274 -0.30 -6.29 22.95
C GLY A 274 0.25 -5.96 21.58
N SER A 275 1.56 -6.15 21.40
CA SER A 275 2.30 -5.88 20.17
C SER A 275 3.17 -7.08 19.79
N THR A 276 3.99 -6.93 18.76
CA THR A 276 4.98 -7.96 18.39
C THR A 276 6.39 -7.58 18.83
N GLU A 277 7.33 -8.53 18.76
CA GLU A 277 8.78 -8.26 18.95
C GLU A 277 9.49 -7.96 17.60
N ARG A 278 8.72 -7.70 16.53
CA ARG A 278 9.26 -7.38 15.20
C ARG A 278 9.66 -5.92 15.11
N PHE A 279 10.27 -5.50 14.00
CA PHE A 279 10.81 -4.15 13.87
C PHE A 279 9.72 -3.08 13.89
N SER A 280 8.55 -3.34 13.31
CA SER A 280 7.43 -2.38 13.28
C SER A 280 6.64 -2.29 14.58
N ASP A 281 6.77 -3.28 15.47
CA ASP A 281 5.85 -3.58 16.59
C ASP A 281 4.37 -3.82 16.19
N LEU A 282 3.98 -3.64 14.92
CA LEU A 282 2.61 -3.70 14.43
C LEU A 282 2.15 -5.15 14.11
N MET A 283 0.92 -5.47 14.49
CA MET A 283 0.27 -6.74 14.15
C MET A 283 -0.51 -6.63 12.85
N THR A 284 -0.59 -7.72 12.07
CA THR A 284 -1.54 -7.78 10.95
C THR A 284 -2.98 -7.83 11.46
N SER A 285 -3.94 -7.50 10.60
CA SER A 285 -5.36 -7.67 10.91
C SER A 285 -5.70 -9.12 11.27
N THR A 286 -5.13 -10.09 10.55
CA THR A 286 -5.32 -11.51 10.80
C THR A 286 -4.78 -11.91 12.17
N GLU A 287 -3.54 -11.54 12.49
CA GLU A 287 -2.93 -11.80 13.81
C GLU A 287 -3.81 -11.26 14.92
N SER A 288 -4.23 -10.00 14.79
CA SER A 288 -5.04 -9.36 15.81
C SER A 288 -6.39 -10.01 16.02
N LEU A 289 -7.09 -10.39 14.93
CA LEU A 289 -8.39 -11.06 15.01
C LEU A 289 -8.28 -12.46 15.61
N LEU A 290 -7.30 -13.26 15.17
CA LEU A 290 -7.14 -14.65 15.62
C LEU A 290 -6.67 -14.75 17.07
N THR A 291 -5.83 -13.81 17.52
CA THR A 291 -5.29 -13.79 18.88
C THR A 291 -6.10 -12.91 19.84
N ARG A 292 -7.10 -12.19 19.34
CA ARG A 292 -7.83 -11.14 20.08
C ARG A 292 -6.90 -10.17 20.82
N THR A 293 -5.81 -9.78 20.15
CA THR A 293 -4.75 -8.93 20.71
C THR A 293 -4.37 -7.83 19.72
N GLY A 294 -4.04 -6.64 20.18
CA GLY A 294 -3.48 -5.59 19.31
C GLY A 294 -3.11 -4.34 20.07
N ASP A 295 -2.24 -3.53 19.47
CA ASP A 295 -1.88 -2.22 19.97
C ASP A 295 -2.87 -1.15 19.44
N CYS A 296 -2.60 0.12 19.75
CA CYS A 296 -3.46 1.22 19.31
C CYS A 296 -3.59 1.30 17.79
N ASP A 297 -2.51 1.00 17.06
CA ASP A 297 -2.43 1.10 15.62
C ASP A 297 -3.19 -0.05 14.95
N SER A 298 -2.91 -1.29 15.38
CA SER A 298 -3.48 -2.51 14.81
C SER A 298 -5.01 -2.51 14.94
N LEU A 299 -5.53 -2.19 16.14
CA LEU A 299 -6.97 -2.18 16.40
C LEU A 299 -7.67 -1.01 15.69
N ALA A 300 -7.03 0.16 15.61
CA ALA A 300 -7.57 1.30 14.87
C ALA A 300 -7.67 1.00 13.37
N LEU A 301 -6.67 0.35 12.79
CA LEU A 301 -6.68 -0.05 11.38
C LEU A 301 -7.82 -1.01 11.07
N ILE A 302 -8.01 -2.06 11.88
CA ILE A 302 -9.13 -3.01 11.71
C ILE A 302 -10.46 -2.24 11.74
N TYR A 303 -10.66 -1.40 12.74
CA TYR A 303 -11.88 -0.60 12.89
C TYR A 303 -12.15 0.25 11.65
N VAL A 304 -11.13 0.96 11.16
CA VAL A 304 -11.26 1.85 10.00
C VAL A 304 -11.51 1.07 8.71
N ILE A 305 -10.85 -0.09 8.51
CA ILE A 305 -11.07 -0.95 7.34
C ILE A 305 -12.50 -1.49 7.31
N LEU A 306 -13.00 -2.02 8.43
CA LEU A 306 -14.35 -2.57 8.52
C LEU A 306 -15.39 -1.49 8.21
N LEU A 307 -15.29 -0.33 8.84
CA LEU A 307 -16.22 0.78 8.60
C LEU A 307 -16.18 1.28 7.16
N ASN A 308 -14.99 1.52 6.60
CA ASN A 308 -14.86 2.01 5.23
C ASN A 308 -15.34 1.01 4.17
N THR A 309 -15.24 -0.30 4.47
CA THR A 309 -15.79 -1.38 3.62
C THR A 309 -17.32 -1.42 3.68
N MET A 310 -17.92 -1.02 4.81
CA MET A 310 -19.37 -0.85 4.97
C MET A 310 -19.87 0.54 4.54
N ASP A 311 -19.07 1.29 3.77
CA ASP A 311 -19.36 2.65 3.31
C ASP A 311 -19.59 3.69 4.42
N ILE A 312 -19.08 3.44 5.63
CA ILE A 312 -19.06 4.38 6.75
C ILE A 312 -17.68 5.06 6.79
N PRO A 313 -17.57 6.36 6.44
CA PRO A 313 -16.26 6.99 6.32
C PRO A 313 -15.52 7.04 7.65
N ALA A 314 -14.32 6.46 7.67
CA ALA A 314 -13.44 6.45 8.83
C ALA A 314 -12.00 6.79 8.44
N LEU A 315 -11.27 7.38 9.40
CA LEU A 315 -9.89 7.83 9.28
C LEU A 315 -9.06 7.24 10.41
N LEU A 316 -7.78 7.03 10.14
CA LEU A 316 -6.80 6.77 11.20
C LEU A 316 -6.19 8.10 11.66
N MET A 317 -5.95 8.22 12.96
CA MET A 317 -5.26 9.33 13.60
C MET A 317 -4.07 8.78 14.36
N VAL A 318 -2.87 9.32 14.10
CA VAL A 318 -1.64 8.90 14.76
C VAL A 318 -0.91 10.10 15.33
N SER A 319 -0.22 9.94 16.46
CA SER A 319 0.50 11.04 17.11
C SER A 319 1.84 10.60 17.66
N ARG A 320 2.91 11.27 17.19
CA ARG A 320 4.25 11.11 17.77
C ARG A 320 4.31 11.63 19.20
N GLU A 321 3.65 12.75 19.46
CA GLU A 321 3.63 13.39 20.79
C GLU A 321 2.97 12.48 21.82
N PHE A 322 1.83 11.89 21.47
CA PHE A 322 1.10 11.03 22.38
C PHE A 322 1.60 9.58 22.33
N SER A 323 2.43 9.22 21.35
CA SER A 323 2.86 7.85 21.06
C SER A 323 1.65 6.91 21.02
N HIS A 324 0.62 7.32 20.27
CA HIS A 324 -0.68 6.69 20.29
C HIS A 324 -1.37 6.82 18.92
N ALA A 325 -2.29 5.89 18.65
CA ALA A 325 -3.19 5.94 17.51
C ALA A 325 -4.64 5.68 17.92
N MET A 326 -5.54 6.21 17.11
CA MET A 326 -6.98 6.07 17.30
C MET A 326 -7.70 6.26 15.98
N ALA A 327 -8.98 5.91 15.93
CA ALA A 327 -9.78 6.12 14.74
C ALA A 327 -10.66 7.37 14.89
N ALA A 328 -11.19 7.84 13.77
CA ALA A 328 -12.27 8.81 13.76
C ALA A 328 -13.29 8.46 12.67
N VAL A 329 -14.58 8.60 12.97
CA VAL A 329 -15.68 8.11 12.13
C VAL A 329 -16.70 9.21 11.85
N ALA A 330 -17.13 9.35 10.61
CA ALA A 330 -18.08 10.37 10.16
C ALA A 330 -19.52 9.94 10.39
N VAL A 331 -19.94 9.92 11.66
CA VAL A 331 -21.31 9.61 12.09
C VAL A 331 -21.85 10.70 13.01
N PRO A 332 -23.18 10.89 13.09
CA PRO A 332 -23.77 11.82 14.05
C PRO A 332 -23.58 11.28 15.48
N ALA A 333 -22.60 11.82 16.19
CA ALA A 333 -22.35 11.57 17.61
C ALA A 333 -21.80 12.82 18.30
N GLU A 334 -22.01 12.90 19.61
CA GLU A 334 -21.48 13.98 20.45
C GLU A 334 -20.02 13.68 20.87
N GLY A 335 -19.31 14.70 21.35
CA GLY A 335 -17.97 14.56 21.91
C GLY A 335 -16.87 15.16 21.05
N ALA A 336 -15.63 14.73 21.30
CA ALA A 336 -14.46 15.15 20.56
C ALA A 336 -14.58 14.71 19.10
N ASN A 337 -14.35 15.66 18.20
CA ASN A 337 -14.43 15.44 16.77
C ASN A 337 -13.36 16.26 16.05
N ILE A 338 -13.01 15.79 14.86
CA ILE A 338 -12.02 16.40 13.99
C ILE A 338 -12.70 16.86 12.69
N PRO A 339 -12.48 18.11 12.23
CA PRO A 339 -12.85 18.50 10.88
C PRO A 339 -11.83 17.94 9.89
N PHE A 340 -12.30 17.23 8.86
CA PHE A 340 -11.47 16.79 7.75
C PHE A 340 -12.25 16.90 6.44
N LYS A 341 -11.70 17.62 5.47
CA LYS A 341 -12.40 18.05 4.25
C LYS A 341 -13.74 18.73 4.59
N ASP A 342 -14.85 18.20 4.10
CA ASP A 342 -16.21 18.71 4.26
C ASP A 342 -17.02 17.98 5.35
N LYS A 343 -16.38 17.11 6.15
CA LYS A 343 -17.02 16.28 7.18
C LYS A 343 -16.41 16.48 8.56
N TYR A 344 -17.17 16.09 9.58
CA TYR A 344 -16.72 15.96 10.96
C TYR A 344 -16.63 14.49 11.31
N TYR A 345 -15.52 14.09 11.91
CA TYR A 345 -15.27 12.71 12.33
C TYR A 345 -15.17 12.66 13.85
N VAL A 346 -16.01 11.87 14.48
CA VAL A 346 -16.02 11.68 15.94
C VAL A 346 -14.97 10.64 16.30
N VAL A 347 -14.21 10.90 17.36
CA VAL A 347 -13.08 10.06 17.77
C VAL A 347 -13.51 8.70 18.34
N ALA A 348 -12.71 7.67 18.12
CA ALA A 348 -12.90 6.32 18.63
C ALA A 348 -11.58 5.78 19.20
N GLU A 349 -11.57 5.47 20.49
CA GLU A 349 -10.41 4.99 21.25
C GLU A 349 -10.53 3.49 21.55
N MET A 350 -9.69 2.67 20.93
CA MET A 350 -9.81 1.21 21.00
C MET A 350 -9.12 0.60 22.22
N THR A 351 -8.20 1.30 22.88
CA THR A 351 -7.36 0.74 23.96
C THR A 351 -7.89 1.04 25.37
N LYS A 352 -9.02 1.73 25.46
CA LYS A 352 -9.70 2.08 26.71
C LYS A 352 -11.19 1.81 26.55
N ASP A 353 -11.82 1.33 27.62
CA ASP A 353 -13.28 1.23 27.72
C ASP A 353 -13.90 2.63 27.88
N VAL A 354 -14.03 3.34 26.76
CA VAL A 354 -14.62 4.68 26.68
C VAL A 354 -15.58 4.76 25.49
N ALA A 355 -16.58 5.63 25.61
CA ALA A 355 -17.58 5.78 24.57
C ALA A 355 -17.02 6.49 23.32
N LEU A 356 -17.68 6.29 22.19
CA LEU A 356 -17.44 7.09 20.98
C LEU A 356 -17.51 8.59 21.31
N GLY A 357 -16.55 9.37 20.81
CA GLY A 357 -16.42 10.79 21.09
C GLY A 357 -15.68 11.11 22.39
N GLN A 358 -15.22 10.11 23.15
CA GLN A 358 -14.41 10.32 24.34
C GLN A 358 -12.93 10.12 24.05
N ILE A 359 -12.13 11.07 24.52
CA ILE A 359 -10.66 11.04 24.48
C ILE A 359 -10.13 11.59 25.79
N ALA A 360 -8.95 11.14 26.20
CA ALA A 360 -8.26 11.71 27.36
C ALA A 360 -8.00 13.21 27.16
N ALA A 361 -8.18 14.01 28.21
CA ALA A 361 -8.11 15.47 28.11
C ALA A 361 -6.72 15.99 27.72
N ASP A 362 -5.67 15.25 28.04
CA ASP A 362 -4.28 15.52 27.67
C ASP A 362 -3.96 15.18 26.20
N MET A 363 -4.79 14.35 25.56
CA MET A 363 -4.71 13.98 24.15
C MET A 363 -5.66 14.77 23.23
N ALA A 364 -6.48 15.67 23.79
CA ALA A 364 -7.55 16.37 23.08
C ALA A 364 -7.07 17.47 22.11
N ASP A 365 -5.78 17.82 22.10
CA ASP A 365 -5.23 18.78 21.15
C ASP A 365 -5.07 18.14 19.76
N ILE A 366 -6.07 18.39 18.93
CA ILE A 366 -6.18 17.91 17.56
C ILE A 366 -4.96 18.24 16.68
N ASN A 367 -4.25 19.33 16.93
CA ASN A 367 -3.12 19.74 16.08
C ASN A 367 -1.89 18.84 16.25
N LYS A 368 -1.91 17.94 17.23
CA LYS A 368 -0.86 16.96 17.50
C LYS A 368 -1.13 15.60 16.85
N TRP A 369 -2.21 15.50 16.07
CA TRP A 369 -2.62 14.30 15.37
C TRP A 369 -2.38 14.45 13.87
N VAL A 370 -1.72 13.47 13.28
CA VAL A 370 -1.63 13.29 11.83
C VAL A 370 -2.85 12.50 11.39
N ILE A 371 -3.60 13.07 10.44
CA ILE A 371 -4.81 12.45 9.89
C ILE A 371 -4.44 11.64 8.65
N ILE A 372 -4.83 10.37 8.62
CA ILE A 372 -4.54 9.44 7.55
C ILE A 372 -5.85 9.05 6.85
N PRO A 373 -6.11 9.60 5.65
CA PRO A 373 -7.22 9.17 4.81
C PRO A 373 -6.87 7.92 4.01
N PHE A 374 -7.84 7.02 3.83
CA PHE A 374 -7.68 5.81 3.02
C PHE A 374 -8.48 5.83 1.71
N LYS A 375 -9.08 6.97 1.40
CA LYS A 375 -9.71 7.28 0.11
C LYS A 375 -9.31 8.70 -0.29
N ASP A 376 -9.33 8.98 -1.60
CA ASP A 376 -9.14 10.33 -2.16
C ASP A 376 -7.81 11.01 -1.76
N TYR A 377 -6.69 10.30 -1.87
CA TYR A 377 -5.31 10.81 -1.68
C TYR A 377 -4.50 10.89 -2.98
N GLY A 378 -5.20 10.97 -4.14
CA GLY A 378 -4.57 11.18 -5.44
C GLY A 378 -4.00 12.59 -5.60
N GLN A 379 -2.81 12.69 -6.19
CA GLN A 379 -2.05 13.93 -6.37
C GLN A 379 -2.26 14.57 -7.75
N GLY A 380 -2.71 13.78 -8.74
CA GLY A 380 -2.99 14.25 -10.09
C GLY A 380 -2.67 13.22 -11.16
N VAL A 381 -2.59 13.69 -12.40
CA VAL A 381 -2.25 12.88 -13.57
C VAL A 381 -0.87 13.28 -14.06
N LEU A 382 0.04 12.33 -14.14
CA LEU A 382 1.32 12.47 -14.83
C LEU A 382 1.09 12.17 -16.32
N PRO A 383 1.56 13.03 -17.23
CA PRO A 383 1.37 12.80 -18.65
C PRO A 383 2.13 11.54 -19.07
N LEU A 384 1.37 10.58 -19.59
CA LEU A 384 1.85 9.38 -20.26
C LEU A 384 0.95 9.22 -21.49
N GLY A 385 1.53 9.25 -22.68
CA GLY A 385 0.81 9.39 -23.94
C GLY A 385 0.06 8.13 -24.39
N GLU A 386 -0.87 8.34 -25.33
CA GLU A 386 -1.52 7.30 -26.16
C GLU A 386 -0.55 6.57 -27.09
#